data_AF-A0A1A8VA31-F1
#
_entry.id   AF-A0A1A8VA31-F1
#
_cell.length_a   1.000
_cell.length_b   1.000
_cell.length_c   1.000
_cell.angle_alpha   90.00
_cell.angle_beta   90.00
_cell.angle_gamma   90.00
#
_symmetry.space_group_name_H-M   'P 1'
#
loop_
_entity.id
_entity.type
_entity.pdbx_description
1 polymer ?
#
loop_
_entity_poly.entity_id
_entity_poly.type
_entity_poly.pdbx_seq_one_letter_code
_entity_poly.pdbx_strand_id
1 'polypeptide(L)'
;MRLRLLRRNLLALLAVLLVVASLLISTRVLLASENDAVDVADRNQDTQSEDSLKFSFGSSSDLSQSVYSANYKQVVQNADTFPGEPRLVLVVQVHNRPDYLRLLVKSLERAAEVHSFLLIFSHDYVSEEMNAIVRGIRFCKVLQIYFPFSTQLYPKEFPG
;
A
#
# COMPACT_ATOMS: atom_id res chain seq x y z
N MET A 1 65.55 -1.10 -12.12
CA MET A 1 64.59 -0.83 -13.22
C MET A 1 63.18 -1.45 -13.05
N ARG A 2 62.79 -1.99 -11.87
CA ARG A 2 61.48 -2.67 -11.69
C ARG A 2 60.30 -1.78 -11.24
N LEU A 3 60.53 -0.54 -10.78
CA LEU A 3 59.45 0.34 -10.26
C LEU A 3 58.60 1.04 -11.34
N ARG A 4 59.09 1.15 -12.59
CA ARG A 4 58.41 1.93 -13.64
C ARG A 4 57.25 1.16 -14.29
N LEU A 5 57.34 -0.17 -14.39
CA LEU A 5 56.26 -1.00 -14.92
C LEU A 5 55.05 -1.02 -13.98
N LEU A 6 55.30 -1.06 -12.66
CA LEU A 6 54.24 -1.10 -11.64
C LEU A 6 53.37 0.17 -11.65
N ARG A 7 53.99 1.35 -11.87
CA ARG A 7 53.27 2.62 -11.94
C ARG A 7 52.32 2.72 -13.14
N ARG A 8 52.70 2.15 -14.29
CA ARG A 8 51.86 2.16 -15.50
C ARG A 8 50.64 1.25 -15.35
N ASN A 9 50.83 0.06 -14.75
CA ASN A 9 49.73 -0.85 -14.46
C ASN A 9 48.82 -0.32 -13.34
N LEU A 10 49.40 0.38 -12.35
CA LEU A 10 48.64 1.04 -11.28
C LEU A 10 47.75 2.16 -11.82
N LEU A 11 48.28 3.00 -12.72
CA LEU A 11 47.49 4.06 -13.36
C LEU A 11 46.34 3.49 -14.20
N ALA A 12 46.58 2.40 -14.94
CA ALA A 12 45.53 1.72 -15.70
C ALA A 12 44.44 1.15 -14.78
N LEU A 13 44.82 0.55 -13.64
CA LEU A 13 43.88 -0.03 -12.68
C LEU A 13 43.05 1.05 -11.97
N LEU A 14 43.66 2.20 -11.66
CA LEU A 14 42.97 3.35 -11.07
C LEU A 14 41.97 3.99 -12.04
N ALA A 15 42.32 4.04 -13.34
CA ALA A 15 41.39 4.49 -14.38
C ALA A 15 40.19 3.55 -14.53
N VAL A 16 40.40 2.24 -14.51
CA VAL A 16 39.29 1.26 -14.54
C VAL A 16 38.40 1.38 -13.30
N LEU A 17 39.00 1.55 -12.12
CA LEU A 17 38.25 1.73 -10.86
C LEU A 17 37.35 2.97 -10.91
N LEU A 18 37.85 4.08 -11.47
CA LEU A 18 37.08 5.32 -11.63
C LEU A 18 35.88 5.14 -12.58
N VAL A 19 36.05 4.40 -13.68
CA VAL A 19 34.96 4.10 -14.63
C VAL A 19 33.90 3.20 -13.98
N VAL A 20 34.31 2.20 -13.21
CA VAL A 20 33.36 1.33 -12.48
C VAL A 20 32.61 2.14 -11.42
N ALA A 21 33.32 2.99 -10.66
CA ALA A 21 32.69 3.85 -9.67
C ALA A 21 31.70 4.83 -10.31
N SER A 22 32.02 5.44 -11.46
CA SER A 22 31.09 6.32 -12.16
C SER A 22 29.86 5.58 -12.67
N LEU A 23 30.00 4.35 -13.20
CA LEU A 23 28.85 3.52 -13.59
C LEU A 23 27.95 3.17 -12.38
N LEU A 24 28.55 2.84 -11.24
CA LEU A 24 27.80 2.55 -10.01
C LEU A 24 27.10 3.79 -9.45
N ILE A 25 27.72 4.97 -9.54
CA ILE A 25 27.10 6.24 -9.14
C ILE A 25 25.98 6.61 -10.11
N SER A 26 26.18 6.50 -11.43
CA SER A 26 25.16 6.78 -12.43
C SER A 26 23.93 5.89 -12.29
N THR A 27 24.11 4.58 -12.02
CA THR A 27 22.99 3.67 -11.80
C THR A 27 22.23 3.97 -10.50
N ARG A 28 22.92 4.40 -9.43
CA ARG A 28 22.28 4.88 -8.20
C ARG A 28 21.52 6.20 -8.40
N VAL A 29 22.10 7.14 -9.14
CA VAL A 29 21.47 8.44 -9.43
C VAL A 29 20.26 8.29 -10.34
N LEU A 30 20.29 7.37 -11.31
CA LEU A 30 19.16 7.14 -12.22
C LEU A 30 17.96 6.47 -11.53
N LEU A 31 18.21 5.58 -10.56
CA LEU A 31 17.17 5.01 -9.70
C LEU A 31 16.67 5.98 -8.61
N ALA A 32 17.46 6.99 -8.26
CA ALA A 32 17.06 8.05 -7.34
C ALA A 32 16.31 9.21 -8.04
N SER A 33 16.42 9.31 -9.38
CA SER A 33 15.87 10.41 -10.17
C SER A 33 14.39 10.23 -10.57
N GLU A 34 13.72 9.19 -10.09
CA GLU A 34 12.27 8.97 -10.30
C GLU A 34 11.43 9.37 -9.07
N ASN A 35 11.95 10.27 -8.21
CA ASN A 35 11.22 10.71 -7.01
C ASN A 35 11.16 12.23 -6.76
N ASP A 36 11.67 13.09 -7.64
CA ASP A 36 11.57 14.54 -7.44
C ASP A 36 10.93 15.25 -8.64
N ALA A 37 9.59 15.26 -8.63
CA ALA A 37 8.81 16.34 -9.22
C ALA A 37 7.40 16.38 -8.61
N VAL A 38 7.25 16.89 -7.38
CA VAL A 38 6.21 17.87 -6.99
C VAL A 38 6.71 18.60 -5.73
N ASP A 39 7.18 19.83 -5.91
CA ASP A 39 7.39 20.80 -4.84
C ASP A 39 6.09 21.61 -4.69
N VAL A 40 5.38 21.43 -3.58
CA VAL A 40 4.35 22.37 -3.10
C VAL A 40 4.59 22.61 -1.62
N ALA A 41 5.31 23.70 -1.37
CA ALA A 41 5.15 24.65 -0.27
C ALA A 41 4.74 24.09 1.12
N ASP A 42 5.75 24.07 2.00
CA ASP A 42 5.72 24.42 3.42
C ASP A 42 4.35 24.41 4.13
N ARG A 43 4.11 23.32 4.88
CA ARG A 43 3.42 23.39 6.16
C ARG A 43 3.99 22.35 7.11
N ASN A 44 4.95 22.79 7.92
CA ASN A 44 5.17 22.21 9.24
C ASN A 44 3.89 22.36 10.07
N GLN A 45 3.11 21.28 10.15
CA GLN A 45 2.25 20.99 11.29
C GLN A 45 2.20 19.48 11.47
N ASP A 46 2.90 19.06 12.50
CA ASP A 46 2.56 17.95 13.37
C ASP A 46 1.07 17.58 13.30
N THR A 47 0.73 16.55 12.52
CA THR A 47 -0.51 15.77 12.71
C THR A 47 -0.39 14.43 12.00
N GLN A 48 0.10 13.42 12.73
CA GLN A 48 -0.36 12.04 12.53
C GLN A 48 -1.88 12.01 12.81
N SER A 49 -2.68 12.47 11.86
CA SER A 49 -4.13 12.30 11.89
C SER A 49 -4.46 11.04 11.13
N GLU A 50 -5.12 10.12 11.80
CA GLU A 50 -5.91 9.06 11.18
C GLU A 50 -6.81 9.65 10.08
N ASP A 51 -6.39 9.62 8.80
CA ASP A 51 -7.30 9.76 7.64
C ASP A 51 -8.10 8.46 7.54
N SER A 52 -8.85 8.18 8.61
CA SER A 52 -9.85 7.15 8.63
C SER A 52 -10.90 7.58 7.61
N LEU A 53 -10.94 6.87 6.48
CA LEU A 53 -11.95 7.05 5.43
C LEU A 53 -13.34 6.97 6.08
N LYS A 54 -13.89 8.14 6.42
CA LYS A 54 -15.20 8.25 7.03
C LYS A 54 -16.21 8.24 5.89
N PHE A 55 -16.95 7.14 5.79
CA PHE A 55 -18.01 7.04 4.79
C PHE A 55 -19.15 7.97 5.15
N SER A 56 -19.56 8.78 4.19
CA SER A 56 -20.76 9.62 4.31
C SER A 56 -21.97 8.82 3.85
N PHE A 57 -22.88 8.49 4.78
CA PHE A 57 -24.10 7.72 4.50
C PHE A 57 -25.34 8.62 4.24
N GLY A 58 -25.15 9.93 4.07
CA GLY A 58 -26.23 10.91 3.95
C GLY A 58 -27.05 10.78 2.65
N SER A 59 -26.40 10.52 1.52
CA SER A 59 -27.05 10.28 0.23
C SER A 59 -26.31 9.18 -0.55
N SER A 60 -26.99 8.56 -1.53
CA SER A 60 -26.34 7.58 -2.42
C SER A 60 -25.20 8.18 -3.23
N SER A 61 -25.30 9.47 -3.60
CA SER A 61 -24.23 10.21 -4.27
C SER A 61 -23.00 10.38 -3.38
N ASP A 62 -23.19 10.79 -2.13
CA ASP A 62 -22.08 10.94 -1.17
C ASP A 62 -21.40 9.61 -0.88
N LEU A 63 -22.19 8.54 -0.76
CA LEU A 63 -21.68 7.20 -0.56
C LEU A 63 -20.89 6.70 -1.77
N SER A 64 -21.40 6.96 -2.98
CA SER A 64 -20.72 6.62 -4.25
C SER A 64 -19.39 7.37 -4.38
N GLN A 65 -19.37 8.66 -4.05
CA GLN A 65 -18.16 9.47 -4.02
C GLN A 65 -17.15 8.95 -2.99
N SER A 66 -17.63 8.51 -1.83
CA SER A 66 -16.80 7.90 -0.78
C SER A 66 -16.18 6.59 -1.27
N VAL A 67 -16.98 5.72 -1.90
CA VAL A 67 -16.53 4.46 -2.52
C VAL A 67 -15.48 4.71 -3.60
N TYR A 68 -15.73 5.64 -4.50
CA TYR A 68 -14.77 6.01 -5.55
C TYR A 68 -13.45 6.51 -4.95
N SER A 69 -13.54 7.43 -3.98
CA SER A 69 -12.37 8.03 -3.32
C SER A 69 -11.55 6.98 -2.56
N ALA A 70 -12.21 6.06 -1.85
CA ALA A 70 -11.56 4.96 -1.15
C ALA A 70 -10.81 4.03 -2.12
N ASN A 71 -11.47 3.63 -3.22
CA ASN A 71 -10.89 2.77 -4.25
C ASN A 71 -9.73 3.43 -5.00
N TYR A 72 -9.76 4.76 -5.16
CA TYR A 72 -8.69 5.51 -5.80
C TYR A 72 -7.46 5.63 -4.88
N LYS A 73 -7.68 5.97 -3.59
CA LYS A 73 -6.59 6.16 -2.63
C LYS A 73 -5.84 4.87 -2.28
N GLN A 74 -6.51 3.71 -2.29
CA GLN A 74 -5.94 2.39 -2.01
C GLN A 74 -5.03 2.36 -0.76
N VAL A 75 -5.48 2.96 0.34
CA VAL A 75 -4.68 3.06 1.56
C VAL A 75 -4.43 1.65 2.13
N VAL A 76 -3.16 1.26 2.19
CA VAL A 76 -2.74 -0.01 2.79
C VAL A 76 -2.48 0.18 4.28
N GLN A 77 -3.36 -0.37 5.10
CA GLN A 77 -3.24 -0.36 6.54
C GLN A 77 -2.07 -1.26 7.00
N ASN A 78 -1.39 -0.82 8.06
CA ASN A 78 -0.25 -1.49 8.70
C ASN A 78 0.99 -1.64 7.77
N ALA A 79 1.07 -0.89 6.68
CA ALA A 79 2.19 -0.96 5.73
C ALA A 79 3.55 -0.71 6.41
N ASP A 80 3.60 0.30 7.30
CA ASP A 80 4.84 0.66 8.03
C ASP A 80 5.24 -0.40 9.08
N THR A 81 4.24 -1.08 9.66
CA THR A 81 4.47 -2.12 10.68
C THR A 81 4.98 -3.43 10.06
N PHE A 82 4.56 -3.72 8.83
CA PHE A 82 4.94 -4.94 8.11
C PHE A 82 5.71 -4.58 6.83
N PRO A 83 6.98 -4.17 6.92
CA PRO A 83 7.75 -3.75 5.75
C PRO A 83 8.05 -4.92 4.81
N GLY A 84 8.32 -4.60 3.53
CA GLY A 84 8.65 -5.58 2.49
C GLY A 84 7.45 -6.05 1.68
N GLU A 85 7.70 -6.79 0.60
CA GLU A 85 6.65 -7.27 -0.30
C GLU A 85 5.84 -8.43 0.32
N PRO A 86 4.51 -8.46 0.15
CA PRO A 86 3.71 -9.58 0.61
C PRO A 86 4.07 -10.86 -0.15
N ARG A 87 4.17 -11.98 0.56
CA ARG A 87 4.44 -13.30 -0.03
C ARG A 87 3.17 -14.01 -0.50
N LEU A 88 2.04 -13.65 0.08
CA LEU A 88 0.72 -14.18 -0.25
C LEU A 88 -0.30 -13.04 -0.20
N VAL A 89 -1.15 -12.96 -1.23
CA VAL A 89 -2.28 -12.03 -1.28
C VAL A 89 -3.55 -12.86 -1.18
N LEU A 90 -4.42 -12.50 -0.22
CA LEU A 90 -5.74 -13.09 -0.09
C LEU A 90 -6.79 -12.02 -0.36
N VAL A 91 -7.70 -12.30 -1.29
CA VAL A 91 -8.86 -11.43 -1.56
C VAL A 91 -10.10 -12.08 -0.98
N VAL A 92 -10.76 -11.39 -0.06
CA VAL A 92 -11.96 -11.87 0.63
C VAL A 92 -13.14 -11.02 0.16
N GLN A 93 -14.10 -11.64 -0.53
CA GLN A 93 -15.37 -10.99 -0.81
C GLN A 93 -16.23 -10.94 0.46
N VAL A 94 -16.67 -9.75 0.85
CA VAL A 94 -17.46 -9.51 2.06
C VAL A 94 -18.74 -8.75 1.74
N HIS A 95 -19.83 -9.23 2.34
CA HIS A 95 -21.14 -8.57 2.34
C HIS A 95 -21.38 -7.89 3.70
N ASN A 96 -22.52 -8.14 4.35
CA ASN A 96 -22.87 -7.61 5.67
C ASN A 96 -23.15 -8.72 6.69
N ARG A 97 -22.14 -9.55 6.96
CA ARG A 97 -22.20 -10.67 7.93
C ARG A 97 -21.04 -10.58 8.94
N PRO A 98 -21.13 -9.69 9.94
CA PRO A 98 -20.01 -9.36 10.84
C PRO A 98 -19.51 -10.55 11.66
N ASP A 99 -20.39 -11.42 12.14
CA ASP A 99 -19.99 -12.56 12.97
C ASP A 99 -19.12 -13.56 12.21
N TYR A 100 -19.46 -13.84 10.96
CA TYR A 100 -18.63 -14.70 10.10
C TYR A 100 -17.30 -14.04 9.76
N LEU A 101 -17.29 -12.72 9.52
CA LEU A 101 -16.05 -11.99 9.29
C LEU A 101 -15.13 -12.04 10.53
N ARG A 102 -15.69 -11.85 11.73
CA ARG A 102 -14.92 -11.97 12.99
C ARG A 102 -14.29 -13.36 13.13
N LEU A 103 -15.04 -14.42 12.83
CA LEU A 103 -14.52 -15.79 12.86
C LEU A 103 -13.40 -16.00 11.84
N LEU A 104 -13.58 -15.49 10.61
CA LEU A 104 -12.55 -15.54 9.57
C LEU A 104 -11.28 -14.81 10.00
N VAL A 105 -11.39 -13.56 10.44
CA VAL A 105 -10.25 -12.76 10.93
C VAL A 105 -9.52 -13.47 12.07
N LYS A 106 -10.28 -13.98 13.05
CA LYS A 106 -9.74 -14.75 14.17
C LYS A 106 -9.04 -16.03 13.70
N SER A 107 -9.47 -16.63 12.60
CA SER A 107 -8.79 -17.80 12.02
C SER A 107 -7.49 -17.43 11.31
N LEU A 108 -7.49 -16.34 10.54
CA LEU A 108 -6.34 -15.84 9.80
C LEU A 108 -5.22 -15.38 10.73
N GLU A 109 -5.56 -14.77 11.86
CA GLU A 109 -4.59 -14.36 12.88
C GLU A 109 -3.70 -15.52 13.39
N ARG A 110 -4.19 -16.76 13.35
CA ARG A 110 -3.44 -17.96 13.75
C ARG A 110 -2.69 -18.63 12.60
N ALA A 111 -2.79 -18.11 11.37
CA ALA A 111 -2.11 -18.70 10.23
C ALA A 111 -0.59 -18.55 10.35
N ALA A 112 0.15 -19.57 9.90
CA ALA A 112 1.60 -19.50 9.85
C ALA A 112 2.04 -18.37 8.91
N GLU A 113 3.06 -17.62 9.34
CA GLU A 113 3.63 -16.50 8.59
C GLU A 113 2.63 -15.38 8.20
N VAL A 114 1.51 -15.23 8.92
CA VAL A 114 0.45 -14.24 8.60
C VAL A 114 0.95 -12.80 8.43
N HIS A 115 2.02 -12.41 9.15
CA HIS A 115 2.70 -11.11 9.01
C HIS A 115 3.18 -10.78 7.58
N SER A 116 3.34 -11.78 6.71
CA SER A 116 3.79 -11.64 5.33
C SER A 116 2.63 -11.56 4.32
N PHE A 117 1.39 -11.55 4.81
CA PHE A 117 0.20 -11.50 3.97
C PHE A 117 -0.20 -10.06 3.64
N LEU A 118 -0.83 -9.90 2.48
CA LEU A 118 -1.72 -8.78 2.19
C LEU A 118 -3.15 -9.32 2.15
N LEU A 119 -3.99 -8.86 3.08
CA LEU A 119 -5.42 -9.15 3.07
C LEU A 119 -6.17 -8.02 2.36
N ILE A 120 -6.87 -8.36 1.28
CA ILE A 120 -7.73 -7.43 0.55
C ILE A 120 -9.18 -7.80 0.83
N PHE A 121 -9.92 -6.93 1.51
CA PHE A 121 -11.36 -7.10 1.71
C PHE A 121 -12.12 -6.36 0.60
N SER A 122 -12.89 -7.10 -0.18
CA SER A 122 -13.70 -6.58 -1.28
C SER A 122 -15.16 -6.51 -0.84
N HIS A 123 -15.63 -5.30 -0.55
CA HIS A 123 -16.94 -5.03 0.02
C HIS A 123 -17.98 -4.77 -1.06
N ASP A 124 -19.06 -5.53 -1.11
CA ASP A 124 -20.24 -5.19 -1.92
C ASP A 124 -21.33 -4.45 -1.12
N TYR A 125 -21.10 -4.25 0.19
CA TYR A 125 -21.96 -3.46 1.06
C TYR A 125 -21.10 -2.64 2.04
N VAL A 126 -21.29 -1.32 2.05
CA VAL A 126 -20.61 -0.41 2.97
C VAL A 126 -21.32 -0.46 4.32
N SER A 127 -20.61 -0.96 5.33
CA SER A 127 -21.09 -1.10 6.70
C SER A 127 -20.01 -0.62 7.68
N GLU A 128 -20.39 0.27 8.60
CA GLU A 128 -19.45 0.77 9.63
C GLU A 128 -18.92 -0.36 10.51
N GLU A 129 -19.76 -1.34 10.85
CA GLU A 129 -19.36 -2.49 11.66
C GLU A 129 -18.34 -3.37 10.92
N MET A 130 -18.58 -3.65 9.64
CA MET A 130 -17.63 -4.40 8.81
C MET A 130 -16.30 -3.67 8.69
N ASN A 131 -16.33 -2.37 8.40
CA ASN A 131 -15.15 -1.53 8.32
C ASN A 131 -14.40 -1.45 9.67
N ALA A 132 -15.11 -1.46 10.80
CA ALA A 132 -14.50 -1.46 12.12
C ALA A 132 -13.78 -2.79 12.42
N ILE A 133 -14.37 -3.93 12.04
CA ILE A 133 -13.72 -5.25 12.17
C ILE A 133 -12.42 -5.28 11.35
N VAL A 134 -12.48 -4.87 10.08
CA VAL A 134 -11.30 -4.87 9.19
C VAL A 134 -10.22 -3.90 9.69
N ARG A 135 -10.59 -2.68 10.11
CA ARG A 135 -9.66 -1.71 10.71
C ARG A 135 -9.04 -2.20 12.01
N GLY A 136 -9.68 -3.14 12.71
CA GLY A 136 -9.17 -3.76 13.92
C GLY A 136 -8.01 -4.75 13.68
N ILE A 137 -7.73 -5.14 12.44
CA ILE A 137 -6.68 -6.11 12.11
C ILE A 137 -5.30 -5.47 12.31
N ARG A 138 -4.45 -6.11 13.13
CA ARG A 138 -3.10 -5.61 13.49
C ARG A 138 -1.96 -6.57 13.17
N PHE A 139 -2.24 -7.72 12.56
CA PHE A 139 -1.26 -8.81 12.39
C PHE A 139 -0.68 -8.96 10.97
N CYS A 140 -1.13 -8.15 10.00
CA CYS A 140 -0.63 -8.14 8.62
C CYS A 140 -1.01 -6.83 7.90
N LYS A 141 -0.57 -6.67 6.64
CA LYS A 141 -1.08 -5.59 5.78
C LYS A 141 -2.53 -5.84 5.39
N VAL A 142 -3.30 -4.76 5.31
CA VAL A 142 -4.73 -4.83 4.96
C VAL A 142 -5.09 -3.73 3.97
N LEU A 143 -5.87 -4.06 2.96
CA LEU A 143 -6.47 -3.14 2.01
C LEU A 143 -7.98 -3.38 1.95
N GLN A 144 -8.76 -2.30 1.89
CA GLN A 144 -10.21 -2.37 1.65
C GLN A 144 -10.51 -1.78 0.27
N ILE A 145 -11.29 -2.51 -0.52
CA ILE A 145 -11.84 -2.06 -1.80
C ILE A 145 -13.35 -2.27 -1.79
N TYR A 146 -14.07 -1.45 -2.52
CA TYR A 146 -15.53 -1.38 -2.49
C TYR A 146 -16.07 -1.56 -3.90
N PHE A 147 -17.01 -2.50 -4.09
CA PHE A 147 -17.65 -2.74 -5.38
C PHE A 147 -18.51 -1.52 -5.76
N PRO A 148 -18.21 -0.82 -6.86
CA PRO A 148 -18.84 0.46 -7.16
C PRO A 148 -20.23 0.33 -7.78
N PHE A 149 -20.71 -0.89 -8.07
CA PHE A 149 -22.02 -1.14 -8.67
C PHE A 149 -22.92 -1.99 -7.77
N SER A 150 -22.85 -1.80 -6.45
CA SER A 150 -23.69 -2.54 -5.51
C SER A 150 -25.14 -2.06 -5.50
N THR A 151 -26.05 -2.93 -5.07
CA THR A 151 -27.47 -2.58 -4.88
C THR A 151 -27.67 -1.49 -3.82
N GLN A 152 -26.72 -1.33 -2.89
CA GLN A 152 -26.72 -0.22 -1.92
C GLN A 152 -26.51 1.14 -2.61
N LEU A 153 -25.68 1.20 -3.65
CA LEU A 153 -25.39 2.42 -4.39
C LEU A 153 -26.47 2.74 -5.44
N TYR A 154 -27.09 1.70 -6.01
CA TYR A 154 -28.11 1.80 -7.06
C TYR A 154 -29.47 1.25 -6.62
N PRO A 155 -30.13 1.78 -5.56
CA PRO A 155 -31.33 1.16 -4.99
C PRO A 155 -32.62 1.29 -5.83
N LYS A 156 -32.58 2.05 -6.94
CA LYS A 156 -33.76 2.40 -7.75
C LYS A 156 -33.56 2.23 -9.25
N GLU A 157 -32.41 1.72 -9.65
CA GLU A 157 -32.06 1.49 -11.05
C GLU A 157 -31.14 0.27 -11.13
N PHE A 158 -31.10 -0.38 -12.29
CA PHE A 158 -30.18 -1.50 -12.50
C PHE A 158 -28.74 -1.09 -12.11
N PRO A 159 -28.01 -1.88 -11.29
CA PRO A 159 -28.26 -3.29 -10.97
C PRO A 159 -29.07 -3.59 -9.68
N GLY A 160 -29.66 -2.60 -9.02
CA GLY A 160 -30.46 -2.81 -7.80
C GLY A 160 -31.94 -3.08 -8.02
#